data_AF-A0A7X7FX56-F1
#
_entry.id   AF-A0A7X7FX56-F1
#
_cell.length_a   1.000
_cell.length_b   1.000
_cell.length_c   1.000
_cell.angle_alpha   90.00
_cell.angle_beta   90.00
_cell.angle_gamma   90.00
#
_symmetry.space_group_name_H-M   'P 1'
#
loop_
_entity.id
_entity.type
_entity.pdbx_description
1 polymer ?
#
loop_
_entity_poly.entity_id
_entity_poly.type
_entity_poly.pdbx_seq_one_letter_code
_entity_poly.pdbx_strand_id
1 'polypeptide(L)' 'FILAIAGNIMRMPGLPKEPQAQHIDIVKGKIVGLN' A
#
# COMPACT_ATOMS: atom_id res chain seq x y z
N PHE A 1 -1.61 -26.40 -10.13
CA PHE A 1 -3.01 -26.17 -9.68
C PHE A 1 -3.68 -25.22 -10.65
N ILE A 2 -5.01 -25.21 -10.73
CA ILE A 2 -5.78 -24.34 -11.64
C ILE A 2 -6.65 -23.42 -10.76
N LEU A 3 -6.67 -22.13 -11.07
CA LEU A 3 -7.48 -21.14 -10.36
C LEU A 3 -8.57 -20.62 -11.28
N ALA A 4 -9.83 -20.82 -10.91
CA ALA A 4 -10.96 -20.25 -11.64
C ALA A 4 -11.13 -18.77 -11.24
N ILE A 5 -10.95 -17.87 -12.21
CA ILE A 5 -11.11 -16.42 -12.03
C ILE A 5 -12.47 -16.02 -12.61
N ALA A 6 -13.38 -15.53 -11.76
CA ALA A 6 -14.75 -15.17 -12.16
C ALA A 6 -14.95 -13.65 -12.41
N GLY A 7 -13.86 -12.90 -12.55
CA GLY A 7 -13.90 -11.44 -12.72
C GLY A 7 -12.50 -10.83 -12.73
N ASN A 8 -12.42 -9.50 -12.73
CA ASN A 8 -11.12 -8.83 -12.74
C ASN A 8 -10.45 -8.92 -11.35
N ILE A 9 -9.25 -9.50 -11.30
CA ILE A 9 -8.43 -9.57 -10.10
C ILE A 9 -7.28 -8.58 -10.24
N MET A 10 -7.24 -7.59 -9.36
CA MET A 10 -6.12 -6.67 -9.24
C MET A 10 -4.90 -7.40 -8.68
N ARG A 11 -3.84 -7.48 -9.50
CA ARG A 11 -2.56 -8.09 -9.10
C ARG A 11 -1.50 -7.06 -8.69
N MET A 12 -1.73 -5.81 -9.06
CA MET A 12 -0.87 -4.68 -8.74
C MET A 12 -1.77 -3.51 -8.32
N PRO A 13 -1.95 -3.28 -7.02
CA PRO A 13 -2.71 -2.14 -6.55
C PRO A 13 -1.94 -0.85 -6.83
N GLY A 14 -2.66 0.21 -7.21
CA GLY A 14 -2.12 1.55 -7.29
C GLY A 14 -2.10 2.24 -5.92
N LEU A 15 -1.39 3.35 -5.83
CA LEU A 15 -1.44 4.24 -4.67
C LEU A 15 -2.65 5.18 -4.77
N PRO A 16 -3.29 5.56 -3.63
CA PRO A 16 -4.35 6.55 -3.61
C PRO A 16 -3.80 7.95 -3.93
N LYS A 17 -4.70 8.91 -4.18
CA LYS A 17 -4.36 10.30 -4.49
C LYS A 17 -3.42 10.95 -3.46
N GLU A 18 -3.62 10.64 -2.18
CA GLU A 18 -2.75 11.03 -1.07
C GLU A 18 -2.11 9.77 -0.48
N PRO A 19 -0.92 9.37 -0.95
CA PRO A 19 -0.24 8.16 -0.47
C PRO A 19 0.28 8.33 0.96
N GLN A 20 0.12 7.28 1.78
CA GLN A 20 0.65 7.22 3.15
C GLN A 20 2.15 7.52 3.22
N ALA A 21 2.89 7.23 2.14
CA ALA A 21 4.31 7.55 2.01
C ALA A 21 4.65 9.03 2.24
N GLN A 22 3.73 9.97 2.00
CA GLN A 22 3.95 11.40 2.31
C GLN A 22 3.98 11.68 3.81
N HIS A 23 3.40 10.80 4.63
CA HIS A 23 3.33 10.95 6.07
C HIS A 23 4.39 10.12 6.81
N ILE A 24 5.12 9.24 6.10
CA ILE A 24 6.17 8.40 6.69
C ILE A 24 7.44 9.22 6.83
N ASP A 25 7.94 9.32 8.06
CA ASP A 25 9.16 10.06 8.37
C ASP A 25 9.90 9.45 9.58
N ILE A 26 11.12 9.92 9.84
CA ILE A 26 11.95 9.55 11.00
C ILE A 26 12.14 10.78 11.87
N VAL A 27 11.49 10.78 13.04
CA VAL A 27 11.62 11.86 14.02
C VAL A 27 12.27 11.33 15.29
N LYS A 28 13.41 11.92 15.68
CA LYS A 28 14.18 11.52 16.88
C LYS A 28 14.52 10.03 16.92
N GLY A 29 14.88 9.47 15.76
CA GLY A 29 15.21 8.05 15.61
C GLY A 29 14.03 7.09 15.71
N LYS A 30 12.78 7.60 15.74
CA LYS A 30 11.56 6.79 15.70
C LYS A 30 10.84 7.02 14.38
N ILE A 31 10.36 5.95 13.77
CA ILE A 31 9.53 6.03 12.57
C ILE A 31 8.14 6.51 12.97
N VAL A 32 7.63 7.53 12.27
CA VAL A 32 6.29 8.09 12.44
C VAL A 32 5.48 7.92 11.14
N GLY A 33 4.15 7.96 11.24
CA GLY A 33 3.28 7.87 10.05
C GLY A 33 3.06 6.46 9.47
N LEU A 34 3.39 5.40 10.21
CA LEU A 34 3.17 4.00 9.85
C LEU A 34 1.90 3.37 10.47
N ASN A 35 0.94 4.20 10.88
CA ASN A 35 -0.29 3.74 11.56
C ASN A 35 -1.49 3.73 10.62
#